data_AF-A0A0C3DB96-F1
#
_entry.id   AF-A0A0C3DB96-F1
#
_cell.length_a   1.000
_cell.length_b   1.000
_cell.length_c   1.000
_cell.angle_alpha   90.00
_cell.angle_beta   90.00
_cell.angle_gamma   90.00
#
_symmetry.space_group_name_H-M   'P 1'
#
loop_
_entity.id
_entity.type
_entity.pdbx_description
1 polymer ?
#
loop_
_entity_poly.entity_id
_entity_poly.type
_entity_poly.pdbx_seq_one_letter_code
_entity_poly.pdbx_strand_id
1 'polypeptide(L)'
;MTYSPNGEIESETSTPLQVINLIPDLTPHPPYESCAPISRNLFRGDDADAMAFVPYADDPLFNQIDHTLCYGSFSWQEEFDPDLEVIVLEAAYRLNTQHALTYEEIEKCNALPLTLASRPGESGLLSGSQRRDLLDWSGNSIPADYVFPSLNSTPASNSRHRVRSVNSLFCPNLNCVELLCGVHAELNAMPLSKKLPKPLHQILDDVKLPCINRCFLGAEETQVCDQCAMSFACSVVASQELPCWSDDDIESFRVIFEIAPDLSPCGLAVLCLKPCCEVTAQCINPYSHDPCRHSGPCGTADNCPCVQSRSRCQRNCHCPPKCTRRWRGCRCSKENTDSCCTSKKCPCVESLIECDPELCLTYENTMCKNSQIQKCAHKGLEVKSSRWGIGAFLTEPASANDLISGAPALAFRYSTSVSLYTNLLLTVAGNEVAAHRGRSYTFALNNMLSLDASYIGDSSRFINHSGSVDQTNGPNCRAYVRLVNGEHRIGIYAARDLEAGSEILLDYGHAFFSK
;
A
#
# COMPACT_ATOMS: atom_id res chain seq x y z
N MET A 1 20.17 47.84 -36.30
CA MET A 1 20.30 48.64 -37.53
C MET A 1 19.03 49.46 -37.70
N THR A 2 19.14 50.74 -38.00
CA THR A 2 18.00 51.55 -38.46
C THR A 2 18.12 51.76 -39.96
N TYR A 3 17.01 51.70 -40.68
CA TYR A 3 16.96 51.85 -42.14
C TYR A 3 16.15 53.10 -42.50
N SER A 4 16.60 53.81 -43.53
CA SER A 4 15.86 54.92 -44.13
C SER A 4 14.62 54.40 -44.86
N PRO A 5 13.64 55.27 -45.17
CA PRO A 5 12.47 54.91 -45.97
C PRO A 5 12.80 54.35 -47.36
N ASN A 6 14.02 54.57 -47.86
CA ASN A 6 14.51 54.07 -49.14
C ASN A 6 15.28 52.74 -49.01
N GLY A 7 15.34 52.16 -47.81
CA GLY A 7 16.00 50.88 -47.54
C GLY A 7 17.51 50.98 -47.32
N GLU A 8 18.07 52.18 -47.17
CA GLU A 8 19.50 52.36 -46.87
C GLU A 8 19.75 52.29 -45.36
N ILE A 9 20.84 51.65 -44.94
CA ILE A 9 21.21 51.53 -43.52
C ILE A 9 21.61 52.93 -42.99
N GLU A 10 20.80 53.54 -42.13
CA GLU A 10 21.08 54.86 -41.53
C GLU A 10 22.03 54.77 -40.35
N SER A 11 21.96 53.69 -39.57
CA SER A 11 22.91 53.45 -38.50
C SER A 11 23.13 51.96 -38.26
N GLU A 12 24.39 51.58 -38.18
CA GLU A 12 24.84 50.25 -37.80
C GLU A 12 25.46 50.33 -36.41
N THR A 13 24.80 49.73 -35.43
CA THR A 13 25.33 49.61 -34.07
C THR A 13 26.07 48.29 -33.98
N SER A 14 27.41 48.34 -33.99
CA SER A 14 28.25 47.17 -33.73
C SER A 14 28.65 47.17 -32.26
N THR A 15 28.29 46.12 -31.52
CA THR A 15 28.78 45.89 -30.17
C THR A 15 29.92 44.87 -30.22
N PRO A 16 31.11 45.18 -29.72
CA PRO A 16 32.21 44.22 -29.71
C PRO A 16 31.88 43.05 -28.79
N LEU A 17 31.83 41.85 -29.35
CA LEU A 17 31.71 40.61 -28.58
C LEU A 17 33.08 40.27 -27.98
N GLN A 18 33.26 40.52 -26.70
CA GLN A 18 34.43 40.04 -25.97
C GLN A 18 34.16 38.62 -25.48
N VAL A 19 34.70 37.63 -26.18
CA VAL A 19 34.69 36.24 -25.71
C VAL A 19 35.78 36.10 -24.63
N ILE A 20 35.37 36.15 -23.37
CA ILE A 20 36.25 35.82 -22.24
C ILE A 20 36.26 34.30 -22.13
N ASN A 21 37.34 33.67 -22.60
CA ASN A 21 37.57 32.25 -22.35
C ASN A 21 37.90 32.09 -20.86
N LEU A 22 36.85 31.90 -20.05
CA LEU A 22 37.01 31.39 -18.71
C LEU A 22 37.68 30.02 -18.85
N ILE A 23 38.89 29.88 -18.31
CA ILE A 23 39.48 28.56 -18.07
C ILE A 23 38.44 27.83 -17.21
N PRO A 24 37.87 26.71 -17.66
CA PRO A 24 36.75 26.11 -16.96
C PRO A 24 37.28 25.40 -15.72
N ASP A 25 37.40 26.13 -14.60
CA ASP A 25 37.51 25.53 -13.28
C ASP A 25 36.19 24.84 -12.88
N LEU A 26 35.11 25.05 -13.65
CA LEU A 26 33.83 24.39 -13.48
C LEU A 26 33.74 23.20 -14.43
N THR A 27 34.07 22.01 -13.92
CA THR A 27 33.79 20.75 -14.62
C THR A 27 32.28 20.51 -14.54
N PRO A 28 31.56 20.44 -15.67
CA PRO A 28 30.12 20.17 -15.65
C PRO A 28 29.85 18.78 -15.08
N HIS A 29 28.84 18.68 -14.23
CA HIS A 29 28.41 17.39 -13.68
C HIS A 29 27.73 16.55 -14.78
N PRO A 30 27.85 15.21 -14.74
CA PRO A 30 27.07 14.34 -15.62
C PRO A 30 25.55 14.64 -15.55
N PRO A 31 24.83 14.53 -16.68
CA PRO A 31 23.40 14.81 -16.75
C PRO A 31 22.61 13.83 -15.87
N TYR A 32 21.73 14.35 -15.02
CA TYR A 32 20.84 13.56 -14.17
C TYR A 32 19.41 14.13 -14.23
N GLU A 33 18.42 13.26 -14.01
CA GLU A 33 17.02 13.65 -13.88
C GLU A 33 16.63 13.71 -12.40
N SER A 34 15.64 14.53 -12.08
CA SER A 34 15.11 14.57 -10.72
C SER A 34 14.52 13.22 -10.34
N CYS A 35 14.73 12.84 -9.08
CA CYS A 35 14.24 11.60 -8.51
C CYS A 35 13.71 11.88 -7.12
N ALA A 36 12.46 11.50 -6.85
CA ALA A 36 11.97 11.49 -5.49
C ALA A 36 12.58 10.30 -4.73
N PRO A 37 13.19 10.53 -3.54
CA PRO A 37 13.73 9.43 -2.74
C PRO A 37 12.59 8.65 -2.09
N ILE A 38 12.62 7.32 -2.19
CA ILE A 38 11.68 6.43 -1.50
C ILE A 38 12.40 5.26 -0.84
N SER A 39 11.76 4.69 0.18
CA SER A 39 12.28 3.55 0.94
C SER A 39 11.44 2.27 0.79
N ARG A 40 10.34 2.32 0.02
CA ARG A 40 9.45 1.19 -0.26
C ARG A 40 8.81 1.32 -1.63
N ASN A 41 8.58 0.19 -2.32
CA ASN A 41 8.00 0.19 -3.66
C ASN A 41 6.61 0.83 -3.61
N LEU A 42 6.27 1.61 -4.63
CA LEU A 42 4.93 2.15 -4.79
C LEU A 42 4.26 1.38 -5.93
N PHE A 43 3.07 0.86 -5.69
CA PHE A 43 2.22 0.36 -6.74
C PHE A 43 1.64 1.54 -7.50
N ARG A 44 1.95 1.60 -8.80
CA ARG A 44 1.25 2.46 -9.74
C ARG A 44 0.38 1.52 -10.57
N GLY A 45 -0.88 1.90 -10.76
CA GLY A 45 -1.76 1.16 -11.66
C GLY A 45 -1.26 1.21 -13.10
N ASP A 46 -2.15 0.86 -14.01
CA ASP A 46 -1.94 1.08 -15.43
C ASP A 46 -1.64 2.57 -15.70
N ASP A 47 -0.85 2.84 -16.76
CA ASP A 47 -0.61 4.20 -17.20
C ASP A 47 -1.95 4.91 -17.42
N ALA A 48 -2.01 6.18 -17.04
CA ALA A 48 -3.22 6.96 -17.24
C ALA A 48 -3.53 7.03 -18.73
N ASP A 49 -4.79 6.78 -19.10
CA ASP A 49 -5.27 6.91 -20.48
C ASP A 49 -5.13 8.36 -20.98
N ALA A 50 -5.24 9.31 -20.05
CA ALA A 50 -5.01 10.72 -20.30
C ALA A 50 -3.51 11.07 -20.18
N MET A 51 -2.96 11.68 -21.23
CA MET A 51 -1.59 12.19 -21.23
C MET A 51 -1.51 13.49 -20.41
N ALA A 52 -0.66 13.49 -19.38
CA ALA A 52 -0.51 14.66 -18.50
C ALA A 52 0.19 15.85 -19.16
N PHE A 53 1.21 15.59 -19.98
CA PHE A 53 1.99 16.59 -20.72
C PHE A 53 2.74 15.92 -21.87
N VAL A 54 3.24 16.69 -22.84
CA VAL A 54 4.10 16.21 -23.93
C VAL A 54 5.56 16.18 -23.46
N PRO A 55 6.22 15.01 -23.33
CA PRO A 55 7.64 14.96 -22.98
C PRO A 55 8.49 15.56 -24.09
N TYR A 56 9.58 16.23 -23.73
CA TYR A 56 10.54 16.83 -24.67
C TYR A 56 9.88 17.62 -25.82
N ALA A 57 8.84 18.41 -25.51
CA ALA A 57 8.08 19.16 -26.50
C ALA A 57 8.95 20.09 -27.39
N ASP A 58 10.08 20.55 -26.85
CA ASP A 58 11.02 21.43 -27.55
C ASP A 58 12.16 20.67 -28.28
N ASP A 59 12.21 19.34 -28.17
CA ASP A 59 13.24 18.51 -28.81
C ASP A 59 12.72 17.93 -30.14
N PRO A 60 13.25 18.38 -31.30
CA PRO A 60 12.80 17.88 -32.60
C PRO A 60 13.19 16.43 -32.87
N LEU A 61 14.10 15.83 -32.07
CA LEU A 61 14.48 14.43 -32.19
C LEU A 61 13.49 13.48 -31.51
N PHE A 62 12.63 14.00 -30.62
CA PHE A 62 11.62 13.19 -29.94
C PHE A 62 10.38 13.03 -30.83
N ASN A 63 9.96 11.80 -31.06
CA ASN A 63 8.77 11.51 -31.87
C ASN A 63 7.49 11.71 -31.05
N GLN A 64 7.09 12.98 -30.91
CA GLN A 64 5.91 13.38 -30.15
C GLN A 64 4.62 12.77 -30.71
N ILE A 65 4.54 12.58 -32.04
CA ILE A 65 3.33 12.06 -32.68
C ILE A 65 3.08 10.61 -32.24
N ASP A 66 4.06 9.73 -32.41
CA ASP A 66 3.92 8.33 -32.01
C ASP A 66 3.67 8.21 -30.49
N HIS A 67 4.34 9.05 -29.70
CA HIS A 67 4.10 9.11 -28.26
C HIS A 67 2.67 9.48 -27.91
N THR A 68 2.11 10.53 -28.54
CA THR A 68 0.73 10.95 -28.31
C THR A 68 -0.30 9.90 -28.70
N LEU A 69 0.00 9.05 -29.70
CA LEU A 69 -0.88 7.97 -30.13
C LEU A 69 -1.02 6.84 -29.10
N CYS A 70 -0.14 6.81 -28.09
CA CYS A 70 -0.24 5.86 -26.98
C CYS A 70 -1.32 6.23 -25.94
N TYR A 71 -1.94 7.41 -26.04
CA TYR A 71 -2.90 7.94 -25.07
C TYR A 71 -4.28 8.16 -25.70
N GLY A 72 -5.35 7.83 -24.96
CA GLY A 72 -6.73 8.00 -25.39
C GLY A 72 -7.25 9.44 -25.30
N SER A 73 -6.73 10.22 -24.35
CA SER A 73 -7.08 11.64 -24.17
C SER A 73 -5.91 12.47 -23.63
N PHE A 74 -6.10 13.78 -23.48
CA PHE A 74 -5.11 14.68 -22.91
C PHE A 74 -5.66 15.32 -21.64
N SER A 75 -4.91 15.26 -20.53
CA SER A 75 -5.39 15.75 -19.22
C SER A 75 -5.77 17.23 -19.28
N TRP A 76 -5.06 18.04 -20.05
CA TRP A 76 -5.36 19.47 -20.24
C TRP A 76 -6.58 19.76 -21.13
N GLN A 77 -7.18 18.72 -21.73
CA GLN A 77 -8.43 18.83 -22.49
C GLN A 77 -9.65 18.32 -21.72
N GLU A 78 -9.45 17.40 -20.77
CA GLU A 78 -10.56 16.68 -20.12
C GLU A 78 -10.74 16.96 -18.62
N GLU A 79 -9.69 17.34 -17.90
CA GLU A 79 -9.83 17.65 -16.48
C GLU A 79 -10.03 19.15 -16.28
N PHE A 80 -11.15 19.47 -15.61
CA PHE A 80 -11.41 20.75 -14.93
C PHE A 80 -12.12 21.81 -15.76
N ASP A 81 -13.47 21.76 -15.73
CA ASP A 81 -14.31 22.92 -16.01
C ASP A 81 -14.76 23.55 -14.66
N PRO A 82 -14.00 24.53 -14.13
CA PRO A 82 -14.34 25.16 -12.87
C PRO A 82 -15.62 25.99 -12.96
N ASP A 83 -16.02 26.40 -14.16
CA ASP A 83 -17.26 27.16 -14.37
C ASP A 83 -18.46 26.24 -14.14
N LEU A 84 -18.42 25.03 -14.71
CA LEU A 84 -19.46 24.02 -14.49
C LEU A 84 -19.59 23.67 -13.00
N GLU A 85 -18.47 23.47 -12.30
CA GLU A 85 -18.47 23.15 -10.87
C GLU A 85 -19.15 24.24 -10.02
N VAL A 86 -18.82 25.51 -10.27
CA VAL A 86 -19.40 26.63 -9.53
C VAL A 86 -20.88 26.83 -9.87
N ILE A 87 -21.28 26.62 -11.13
CA ILE A 87 -22.69 26.65 -11.54
C ILE A 87 -23.49 25.54 -10.83
N VAL A 88 -22.93 24.32 -10.72
CA VAL A 88 -23.60 23.20 -10.04
C VAL A 88 -23.71 23.44 -8.54
N LEU A 89 -22.67 24.02 -7.89
CA LEU A 89 -22.73 24.42 -6.49
C LEU A 89 -23.81 25.47 -6.23
N GLU A 90 -23.88 26.50 -7.08
CA GLU A 90 -24.89 27.54 -7.03
C GLU A 90 -26.31 26.95 -7.22
N ALA A 91 -26.47 26.05 -8.18
CA ALA A 91 -27.75 25.37 -8.42
C ALA A 91 -28.17 24.55 -7.19
N ALA A 92 -27.26 23.75 -6.63
CA ALA A 92 -27.51 22.96 -5.42
C ALA A 92 -27.86 23.86 -4.22
N TYR A 93 -27.15 24.97 -4.04
CA TYR A 93 -27.41 25.95 -2.99
C TYR A 93 -28.81 26.58 -3.12
N ARG A 94 -29.23 26.98 -4.33
CA ARG A 94 -30.58 27.53 -4.56
C ARG A 94 -31.68 26.49 -4.35
N LEU A 95 -31.48 25.27 -4.83
CA LEU A 95 -32.42 24.17 -4.59
C LEU A 95 -32.59 23.91 -3.08
N ASN A 96 -31.51 24.02 -2.30
CA ASN A 96 -31.57 23.86 -0.86
C ASN A 96 -32.24 25.04 -0.15
N THR A 97 -31.83 26.27 -0.45
CA THR A 97 -32.27 27.47 0.29
C THR A 97 -33.61 28.03 -0.17
N GLN A 98 -33.95 27.91 -1.45
CA GLN A 98 -35.17 28.49 -2.03
C GLN A 98 -36.29 27.46 -2.18
N HIS A 99 -35.94 26.18 -2.40
CA HIS A 99 -36.91 25.10 -2.65
C HIS A 99 -36.97 24.06 -1.53
N ALA A 100 -36.22 24.26 -0.44
CA ALA A 100 -36.20 23.38 0.74
C ALA A 100 -35.87 21.91 0.43
N LEU A 101 -35.13 21.64 -0.65
CA LEU A 101 -34.64 20.29 -0.96
C LEU A 101 -33.33 20.04 -0.21
N THR A 102 -33.24 18.93 0.51
CA THR A 102 -31.98 18.53 1.13
C THR A 102 -30.96 18.15 0.05
N TYR A 103 -29.67 18.34 0.32
CA TYR A 103 -28.61 17.94 -0.62
C TYR A 103 -28.64 16.43 -0.92
N GLU A 104 -29.12 15.59 0.01
CA GLU A 104 -29.36 14.16 -0.23
C GLU A 104 -30.48 13.91 -1.24
N GLU A 105 -31.59 14.66 -1.18
CA GLU A 105 -32.68 14.57 -2.14
C GLU A 105 -32.25 15.06 -3.52
N ILE A 106 -31.43 16.12 -3.58
CA ILE A 106 -30.87 16.63 -4.82
C ILE A 106 -29.95 15.58 -5.48
N GLU A 107 -29.04 14.96 -4.71
CA GLU A 107 -28.18 13.87 -5.20
C GLU A 107 -29.00 12.67 -5.69
N LYS A 108 -30.02 12.24 -4.91
CA LYS A 108 -30.89 11.10 -5.28
C LYS A 108 -31.68 11.33 -6.56
N CYS A 109 -32.04 12.57 -6.87
CA CYS A 109 -32.73 12.93 -8.10
C CYS A 109 -31.84 12.78 -9.35
N ASN A 110 -30.51 12.76 -9.19
CA ASN A 110 -29.53 12.70 -10.29
C ASN A 110 -29.79 13.77 -11.38
N ALA A 111 -30.23 14.96 -10.97
CA ALA A 111 -30.64 16.04 -11.85
C ALA A 111 -29.49 16.99 -12.23
N LEU A 112 -28.39 16.95 -11.46
CA LEU A 112 -27.20 17.76 -11.69
C LEU A 112 -26.14 16.92 -12.43
N PRO A 113 -25.32 17.55 -13.30
CA PRO A 113 -24.32 16.84 -14.09
C PRO A 113 -23.10 16.37 -13.28
N LEU A 114 -22.91 16.89 -12.06
CA LEU A 114 -21.83 16.51 -11.16
C LEU A 114 -22.40 15.97 -9.84
N THR A 115 -21.72 14.98 -9.26
CA THR A 115 -22.09 14.37 -7.97
C THR A 115 -21.72 15.30 -6.82
N LEU A 116 -22.70 15.60 -5.96
CA LEU A 116 -22.52 16.43 -4.78
C LEU A 116 -21.81 15.64 -3.66
N ALA A 117 -22.20 14.38 -3.47
CA ALA A 117 -21.65 13.50 -2.44
C ALA A 117 -20.31 12.90 -2.87
N SER A 118 -19.41 12.67 -1.92
CA SER A 118 -18.16 11.96 -2.20
C SER A 118 -18.40 10.46 -2.29
N ARG A 119 -17.70 9.78 -3.18
CA ARG A 119 -17.74 8.32 -3.34
C ARG A 119 -16.37 7.73 -2.95
N PRO A 120 -16.27 6.44 -2.62
CA PRO A 120 -14.98 5.83 -2.37
C PRO A 120 -14.03 6.04 -3.57
N GLY A 121 -12.94 6.78 -3.38
CA GLY A 121 -11.97 7.12 -4.43
C GLY A 121 -12.24 8.41 -5.21
N GLU A 122 -13.42 9.02 -5.08
CA GLU A 122 -13.82 10.22 -5.83
C GLU A 122 -14.35 11.32 -4.89
N SER A 123 -13.73 12.51 -4.94
CA SER A 123 -14.20 13.64 -4.16
C SER A 123 -15.46 14.21 -4.77
N GLY A 124 -16.55 14.27 -3.99
CA GLY A 124 -17.78 14.94 -4.40
C GLY A 124 -17.61 16.45 -4.38
N LEU A 125 -18.48 17.14 -5.13
CA LEU A 125 -18.39 18.58 -5.34
C LEU A 125 -18.46 19.39 -4.03
N LEU A 126 -19.29 18.96 -3.07
CA LEU A 126 -19.41 19.64 -1.76
C LEU A 126 -18.16 19.48 -0.88
N SER A 127 -17.47 18.33 -0.97
CA SER A 127 -16.19 18.15 -0.26
C SER A 127 -15.06 18.86 -0.98
N GLY A 128 -15.11 18.93 -2.32
CA GLY A 128 -14.14 19.66 -3.12
C GLY A 128 -14.18 21.16 -2.82
N SER A 129 -15.38 21.74 -2.73
CA SER A 129 -15.59 23.17 -2.45
C SER A 129 -15.08 23.62 -1.08
N GLN A 130 -14.94 22.72 -0.10
CA GLN A 130 -14.37 23.05 1.21
C GLN A 130 -12.84 23.12 1.21
N ARG A 131 -12.18 22.60 0.17
CA ARG A 131 -10.72 22.47 0.09
C ARG A 131 -10.08 23.47 -0.87
N ARG A 132 -10.88 24.37 -1.44
CA ARG A 132 -10.46 25.38 -2.42
C ARG A 132 -11.35 26.61 -2.32
N ASP A 133 -10.86 27.74 -2.81
CA ASP A 133 -11.66 28.94 -2.94
C ASP A 133 -12.66 28.80 -4.10
N LEU A 134 -13.86 29.35 -3.95
CA LEU A 134 -14.86 29.40 -5.03
C LEU A 134 -14.55 30.58 -5.96
N LEU A 135 -14.72 30.37 -7.27
CA LEU A 135 -14.60 31.46 -8.24
C LEU A 135 -15.70 32.50 -7.97
N ASP A 136 -15.30 33.76 -7.90
CA ASP A 136 -16.24 34.87 -7.83
C ASP A 136 -16.78 35.17 -9.24
N TRP A 137 -18.10 35.17 -9.38
CA TRP A 137 -18.77 35.42 -10.65
C TRP A 137 -20.13 36.10 -10.40
N SER A 138 -20.62 36.82 -11.40
CA SER A 138 -21.80 37.69 -11.27
C SER A 138 -23.10 36.98 -10.90
N GLY A 139 -23.17 35.65 -11.08
CA GLY A 139 -24.33 34.83 -10.71
C GLY A 139 -24.23 34.18 -9.33
N ASN A 140 -23.14 34.38 -8.59
CA ASN A 140 -22.93 33.80 -7.27
C ASN A 140 -23.90 34.40 -6.23
N SER A 141 -24.70 33.57 -5.59
CA SER A 141 -25.54 33.96 -4.44
C SER A 141 -25.18 33.25 -3.15
N ILE A 142 -24.16 32.38 -3.19
CA ILE A 142 -23.61 31.71 -2.01
C ILE A 142 -22.87 32.75 -1.15
N PRO A 143 -23.26 32.94 0.13
CA PRO A 143 -22.54 33.80 1.05
C PRO A 143 -21.09 33.36 1.23
N ALA A 144 -20.16 34.31 1.39
CA ALA A 144 -18.74 34.01 1.54
C ALA A 144 -18.40 33.15 2.78
N ASP A 145 -19.26 33.17 3.80
CA ASP A 145 -19.15 32.39 5.04
C ASP A 145 -19.96 31.08 5.01
N TYR A 146 -20.63 30.77 3.89
CA TYR A 146 -21.43 29.56 3.77
C TYR A 146 -20.55 28.33 3.60
N VAL A 147 -20.70 27.36 4.50
CA VAL A 147 -20.00 26.07 4.44
C VAL A 147 -20.98 24.98 4.05
N PHE A 148 -20.77 24.38 2.87
CA PHE A 148 -21.57 23.25 2.42
C PHE A 148 -21.46 22.06 3.38
N PRO A 149 -22.55 21.33 3.66
CA PRO A 149 -22.51 20.16 4.52
C PRO A 149 -21.79 18.99 3.85
N SER A 150 -21.09 18.16 4.63
CA SER A 150 -20.52 16.91 4.13
C SER A 150 -21.61 15.84 4.05
N LEU A 151 -22.01 15.43 2.84
CA LEU A 151 -23.00 14.37 2.63
C LEU A 151 -22.55 12.97 3.10
N ASN A 152 -21.27 12.83 3.49
CA ASN A 152 -20.73 11.59 4.03
C ASN A 152 -20.55 11.62 5.56
N SER A 153 -21.00 12.68 6.26
CA SER A 153 -21.15 12.59 7.72
C SER A 153 -22.41 11.80 8.04
N THR A 154 -22.38 10.49 7.82
CA THR A 154 -23.39 9.57 8.37
C THR A 154 -23.47 9.77 9.89
N PRO A 155 -24.67 9.69 10.48
CA PRO A 155 -24.86 9.89 11.90
C PRO A 155 -23.92 8.96 12.68
N ALA A 156 -23.31 9.50 13.72
CA ALA A 156 -22.27 8.86 14.53
C ALA A 156 -22.68 7.51 15.18
N SER A 157 -23.92 7.04 14.99
CA SER A 157 -24.51 5.87 15.63
C SER A 157 -24.16 4.52 14.97
N ASN A 158 -23.88 4.44 13.67
CA ASN A 158 -23.61 3.14 13.03
C ASN A 158 -22.14 2.68 13.20
N SER A 159 -21.89 1.92 14.26
CA SER A 159 -20.58 1.35 14.60
C SER A 159 -19.97 0.50 13.48
N ARG A 160 -20.77 -0.27 12.74
CA ARG A 160 -20.28 -1.13 11.64
C ARG A 160 -19.74 -0.29 10.49
N HIS A 161 -20.44 0.80 10.13
CA HIS A 161 -19.98 1.70 9.09
C HIS A 161 -18.72 2.46 9.52
N ARG A 162 -18.65 2.94 10.77
CA ARG A 162 -17.44 3.61 11.29
C ARG A 162 -16.22 2.70 11.22
N VAL A 163 -16.35 1.45 11.68
CA VAL A 163 -15.29 0.45 11.58
C VAL A 163 -14.95 0.19 10.11
N ARG A 164 -15.92 -0.03 9.23
CA ARG A 164 -15.66 -0.22 7.79
C ARG A 164 -14.95 0.96 7.13
N SER A 165 -15.34 2.19 7.47
CA SER A 165 -14.76 3.42 6.91
C SER A 165 -13.32 3.65 7.37
N VAL A 166 -12.99 3.28 8.60
CA VAL A 166 -11.61 3.34 9.10
C VAL A 166 -10.80 2.17 8.54
N ASN A 167 -11.38 0.97 8.54
CA ASN A 167 -10.76 -0.24 7.99
C ASN A 167 -10.43 -0.13 6.51
N SER A 168 -11.26 0.57 5.71
CA SER A 168 -10.97 0.82 4.29
C SER A 168 -9.74 1.71 4.07
N LEU A 169 -9.27 2.42 5.10
CA LEU A 169 -8.03 3.18 5.03
C LEU A 169 -6.82 2.31 5.36
N PHE A 170 -6.97 1.21 6.10
CA PHE A 170 -5.85 0.36 6.48
C PHE A 170 -5.50 -0.62 5.36
N CYS A 171 -4.21 -0.86 5.20
CA CYS A 171 -3.74 -1.92 4.32
C CYS A 171 -4.28 -3.29 4.80
N PRO A 172 -4.93 -4.08 3.93
CA PRO A 172 -5.43 -5.40 4.31
C PRO A 172 -4.34 -6.48 4.34
N ASN A 173 -3.13 -6.18 3.86
CA ASN A 173 -1.98 -7.06 4.00
C ASN A 173 -1.59 -7.17 5.47
N LEU A 174 -1.66 -8.38 6.04
CA LEU A 174 -1.35 -8.66 7.44
C LEU A 174 0.08 -8.28 7.88
N ASN A 175 0.98 -8.10 6.92
CA ASN A 175 2.36 -7.68 7.14
C ASN A 175 2.56 -6.17 6.95
N CYS A 176 1.48 -5.40 6.74
CA CYS A 176 1.50 -3.96 6.54
C CYS A 176 0.54 -3.28 7.54
N VAL A 177 0.99 -2.20 8.16
CA VAL A 177 0.21 -1.42 9.14
C VAL A 177 -0.03 0.02 8.66
N GLU A 178 0.22 0.28 7.38
CA GLU A 178 0.13 1.60 6.77
C GLU A 178 -1.31 1.95 6.40
N LEU A 179 -1.69 3.20 6.68
CA LEU A 179 -2.91 3.81 6.19
C LEU A 179 -2.69 4.30 4.76
N LEU A 180 -3.67 4.09 3.88
CA LEU A 180 -3.64 4.42 2.46
C LEU A 180 -2.37 3.87 1.80
N CYS A 181 -2.08 2.60 2.08
CA CYS A 181 -0.86 1.95 1.61
C CYS A 181 -0.77 1.98 0.09
N GLY A 182 0.21 2.71 -0.42
CA GLY A 182 0.45 2.80 -1.86
C GLY A 182 1.16 1.57 -2.44
N VAL A 183 1.45 0.53 -1.66
CA VAL A 183 2.16 -0.68 -2.11
C VAL A 183 1.19 -1.82 -2.46
N HIS A 184 0.10 -1.93 -1.70
CA HIS A 184 -0.85 -3.05 -1.79
C HIS A 184 -2.18 -2.54 -2.31
N ALA A 185 -2.36 -2.59 -3.64
CA ALA A 185 -3.56 -2.12 -4.31
C ALA A 185 -4.72 -3.15 -4.34
N GLU A 186 -4.50 -4.38 -3.85
CA GLU A 186 -5.57 -5.36 -3.76
C GLU A 186 -6.58 -4.98 -2.67
N LEU A 187 -7.86 -4.95 -3.06
CA LEU A 187 -9.02 -4.90 -2.15
C LEU A 187 -9.15 -6.23 -1.40
N ASN A 188 -8.16 -6.59 -0.58
CA ASN A 188 -8.32 -7.71 0.33
C ASN A 188 -9.31 -7.27 1.43
N ALA A 189 -10.36 -8.06 1.64
CA ALA A 189 -11.26 -7.83 2.77
C ALA A 189 -10.44 -7.94 4.07
N MET A 190 -10.71 -7.06 5.03
CA MET A 190 -10.00 -7.13 6.31
C MET A 190 -10.16 -8.53 6.91
N PRO A 191 -9.06 -9.16 7.32
CA PRO A 191 -9.12 -10.50 7.88
C PRO A 191 -9.97 -10.48 9.14
N LEU A 192 -10.94 -11.40 9.20
CA LEU A 192 -11.79 -11.59 10.37
C LEU A 192 -10.95 -11.90 11.60
N SER A 193 -11.47 -11.57 12.79
CA SER A 193 -10.78 -11.82 14.06
C SER A 193 -10.35 -13.29 14.13
N LYS A 194 -9.06 -13.51 14.41
CA LYS A 194 -8.48 -14.87 14.56
C LYS A 194 -8.91 -15.54 15.87
N LYS A 195 -9.55 -14.78 16.76
CA LYS A 195 -9.90 -15.21 18.11
C LYS A 195 -11.28 -15.86 18.11
N LEU A 196 -11.46 -16.87 18.95
CA LEU A 196 -12.73 -17.57 19.11
C LEU A 196 -13.39 -17.16 20.43
N PRO A 197 -14.74 -17.23 20.51
CA PRO A 197 -15.43 -17.09 21.78
C PRO A 197 -14.91 -18.10 22.79
N LYS A 198 -14.60 -17.64 24.01
CA LYS A 198 -14.24 -18.55 25.09
C LYS A 198 -15.48 -19.32 25.54
N PRO A 199 -15.38 -20.64 25.74
CA PRO A 199 -16.47 -21.41 26.31
C PRO A 199 -16.72 -20.96 27.76
N LEU A 200 -17.98 -21.04 28.20
CA LEU A 200 -18.43 -20.50 29.48
C LEU A 200 -17.59 -20.96 30.70
N HIS A 201 -17.13 -22.22 30.70
CA HIS A 201 -16.28 -22.74 31.78
C HIS A 201 -14.93 -22.00 31.89
N GLN A 202 -14.29 -21.66 30.77
CA GLN A 202 -13.03 -20.89 30.78
C GLN A 202 -13.24 -19.45 31.21
N ILE A 203 -14.39 -18.86 30.86
CA ILE A 203 -14.77 -17.51 31.29
C ILE A 203 -14.94 -17.45 32.82
N LEU A 204 -15.55 -18.50 33.40
CA LEU A 204 -15.75 -18.62 34.85
C LEU A 204 -14.43 -18.80 35.60
N ASP A 205 -13.45 -19.49 35.00
CA ASP A 205 -12.11 -19.66 35.59
C ASP A 205 -11.27 -18.36 35.54
N ASP A 206 -11.44 -17.58 34.47
CA ASP A 206 -10.70 -16.32 34.23
C ASP A 206 -11.20 -15.15 35.08
N VAL A 207 -12.50 -15.10 35.39
CA VAL A 207 -13.11 -14.01 36.16
C VAL A 207 -13.37 -14.48 37.59
N LYS A 208 -12.39 -14.23 38.48
CA LYS A 208 -12.46 -14.63 39.90
C LYS A 208 -13.11 -13.59 40.81
N LEU A 209 -13.24 -12.35 40.34
CA LEU A 209 -13.80 -11.23 41.09
C LEU A 209 -14.93 -10.57 40.31
N PRO A 210 -16.08 -10.28 40.94
CA PRO A 210 -17.20 -9.65 40.26
C PRO A 210 -16.85 -8.21 39.84
N CYS A 211 -17.29 -7.81 38.65
CA CYS A 211 -17.17 -6.42 38.22
C CYS A 211 -18.20 -5.50 38.91
N ILE A 212 -17.88 -4.21 39.00
CA ILE A 212 -18.64 -3.21 39.75
C ILE A 212 -20.09 -3.05 39.23
N ASN A 213 -20.32 -3.24 37.92
CA ASN A 213 -21.62 -2.95 37.30
C ASN A 213 -22.37 -4.23 36.88
N ARG A 214 -23.22 -4.75 37.78
CA ARG A 214 -24.13 -5.90 37.59
C ARG A 214 -23.44 -7.10 36.92
N CYS A 215 -22.45 -7.66 37.61
CA CYS A 215 -21.63 -8.75 37.10
C CYS A 215 -22.43 -10.03 36.82
N PHE A 216 -22.06 -10.74 35.75
CA PHE A 216 -22.65 -12.04 35.39
C PHE A 216 -22.44 -13.13 36.47
N LEU A 217 -21.42 -13.00 37.32
CA LEU A 217 -21.15 -13.92 38.43
C LEU A 217 -22.14 -13.77 39.60
N GLY A 218 -22.88 -12.66 39.68
CA GLY A 218 -23.83 -12.38 40.76
C GLY A 218 -25.26 -12.89 40.50
N ALA A 219 -25.45 -13.74 39.50
CA ALA A 219 -26.75 -14.28 39.12
C ALA A 219 -27.03 -15.61 39.85
N GLU A 220 -27.67 -15.55 41.01
CA GLU A 220 -27.88 -16.75 41.84
C GLU A 220 -29.08 -17.64 41.44
N GLU A 221 -29.99 -17.24 40.54
CA GLU A 221 -31.09 -18.14 40.13
C GLU A 221 -31.45 -17.98 38.64
N THR A 222 -31.44 -19.11 37.91
CA THR A 222 -31.95 -19.20 36.53
C THR A 222 -33.45 -19.42 36.53
N GLN A 223 -34.23 -18.43 36.10
CA GLN A 223 -35.62 -18.64 35.67
C GLN A 223 -35.72 -18.62 34.14
N VAL A 224 -36.55 -19.54 33.62
CA VAL A 224 -36.84 -19.70 32.20
C VAL A 224 -37.98 -18.76 31.83
N CYS A 225 -37.83 -17.98 30.76
CA CYS A 225 -38.91 -17.14 30.23
C CYS A 225 -39.79 -17.95 29.28
N ASP A 226 -41.07 -18.11 29.62
CA ASP A 226 -42.05 -18.90 28.86
C ASP A 226 -42.35 -18.35 27.45
N GLN A 227 -41.99 -17.09 27.16
CA GLN A 227 -42.19 -16.49 25.84
C GLN A 227 -41.05 -16.75 24.84
N CYS A 228 -39.82 -16.97 25.30
CA CYS A 228 -38.64 -17.09 24.42
C CYS A 228 -37.76 -18.33 24.67
N ALA A 229 -38.13 -19.18 25.63
CA ALA A 229 -37.44 -20.43 25.99
C ALA A 229 -35.94 -20.25 26.34
N MET A 230 -35.53 -19.05 26.78
CA MET A 230 -34.17 -18.78 27.25
C MET A 230 -34.06 -18.94 28.77
N SER A 231 -33.01 -19.61 29.23
CA SER A 231 -32.57 -19.58 30.64
C SER A 231 -31.75 -18.32 30.89
N PHE A 232 -32.26 -17.39 31.70
CA PHE A 232 -31.53 -16.18 32.08
C PHE A 232 -30.79 -16.39 33.40
N ALA A 233 -29.49 -16.10 33.43
CA ALA A 233 -28.77 -15.90 34.67
C ALA A 233 -28.84 -14.40 35.03
N CYS A 234 -29.88 -13.96 35.75
CA CYS A 234 -29.87 -12.63 36.34
C CYS A 234 -30.87 -12.47 37.50
N SER A 235 -30.37 -12.03 38.66
CA SER A 235 -31.13 -11.56 39.83
C SER A 235 -31.84 -10.21 39.60
N VAL A 236 -32.20 -9.86 38.36
CA VAL A 236 -32.88 -8.62 38.02
C VAL A 236 -34.23 -8.89 37.39
N VAL A 237 -35.06 -9.61 38.15
CA VAL A 237 -36.51 -9.67 37.95
C VAL A 237 -37.20 -9.41 39.29
N ALA A 238 -36.86 -8.28 39.92
CA ALA A 238 -37.64 -7.75 41.05
C ALA A 238 -38.21 -6.35 40.79
N SER A 239 -37.92 -5.76 39.63
CA SER A 239 -38.49 -4.48 39.20
C SER A 239 -38.66 -4.52 37.68
N GLN A 240 -39.92 -4.40 37.26
CA GLN A 240 -40.37 -4.39 35.87
C GLN A 240 -39.56 -3.39 35.03
N GLU A 241 -38.77 -3.89 34.09
CA GLU A 241 -38.51 -3.38 32.73
C GLU A 241 -37.35 -4.20 32.14
N LEU A 242 -37.61 -4.99 31.11
CA LEU A 242 -36.52 -5.62 30.34
C LEU A 242 -35.70 -4.48 29.71
N PRO A 243 -34.36 -4.48 29.83
CA PRO A 243 -33.54 -3.47 29.17
C PRO A 243 -33.72 -3.61 27.66
N CYS A 244 -34.42 -2.66 27.04
CA CYS A 244 -34.57 -2.59 25.60
C CYS A 244 -33.26 -2.08 25.00
N TRP A 245 -32.51 -2.99 24.40
CA TRP A 245 -31.42 -2.59 23.52
C TRP A 245 -32.03 -2.00 22.26
N SER A 246 -31.60 -0.80 21.88
CA SER A 246 -31.94 -0.25 20.57
C SER A 246 -31.29 -1.08 19.46
N ASP A 247 -31.81 -1.00 18.23
CA ASP A 247 -31.18 -1.67 17.08
C ASP A 247 -29.71 -1.24 16.92
N ASP A 248 -29.39 0.02 17.22
CA ASP A 248 -28.01 0.56 17.22
C ASP A 248 -27.14 -0.06 18.32
N ASP A 249 -27.69 -0.33 19.51
CA ASP A 249 -26.98 -1.03 20.59
C ASP A 249 -26.68 -2.47 20.21
N ILE A 250 -27.66 -3.16 19.60
CA ILE A 250 -27.53 -4.55 19.15
C ILE A 250 -26.46 -4.65 18.07
N GLU A 251 -26.50 -3.76 17.07
CA GLU A 251 -25.48 -3.72 16.02
C GLU A 251 -24.10 -3.35 16.56
N SER A 252 -24.00 -2.44 17.52
CA SER A 252 -22.73 -2.09 18.17
C SER A 252 -22.12 -3.28 18.92
N PHE A 253 -22.92 -4.05 19.66
CA PHE A 253 -22.45 -5.28 20.29
C PHE A 253 -22.02 -6.32 19.27
N ARG A 254 -22.78 -6.53 18.19
CA ARG A 254 -22.39 -7.48 17.12
C ARG A 254 -21.01 -7.14 16.56
N VAL A 255 -20.74 -5.86 16.26
CA VAL A 255 -19.43 -5.41 15.76
C VAL A 255 -18.32 -5.61 16.79
N ILE A 256 -18.56 -5.24 18.06
CA ILE A 256 -17.57 -5.42 19.13
C ILE A 256 -17.26 -6.91 19.35
N PHE A 257 -18.29 -7.76 19.33
CA PHE A 257 -18.16 -9.20 19.52
C PHE A 257 -17.46 -9.88 18.33
N GLU A 258 -17.70 -9.42 17.10
CA GLU A 258 -16.95 -9.87 15.90
C GLU A 258 -15.44 -9.57 16.01
N ILE A 259 -15.07 -8.43 16.61
CA ILE A 259 -13.66 -8.00 16.73
C ILE A 259 -12.97 -8.71 17.89
N ALA A 260 -13.63 -8.81 19.05
CA ALA A 260 -13.04 -9.29 20.29
C ALA A 260 -13.87 -10.40 20.97
N PRO A 261 -14.08 -11.55 20.31
CA PRO A 261 -14.96 -12.60 20.81
C PRO A 261 -14.40 -13.31 22.07
N ASP A 262 -13.09 -13.22 22.32
CA ASP A 262 -12.42 -13.88 23.45
C ASP A 262 -12.53 -13.11 24.77
N LEU A 263 -13.08 -11.90 24.76
CA LEU A 263 -13.28 -11.10 25.96
C LEU A 263 -14.35 -11.73 26.85
N SER A 264 -14.14 -11.65 28.16
CA SER A 264 -15.18 -12.02 29.12
C SER A 264 -16.38 -11.07 29.00
N PRO A 265 -17.58 -11.47 29.47
CA PRO A 265 -18.72 -10.58 29.49
C PRO A 265 -18.46 -9.26 30.24
N CYS A 266 -17.59 -9.27 31.26
CA CYS A 266 -17.13 -8.05 31.92
C CYS A 266 -16.33 -7.11 30.99
N GLY A 267 -15.46 -7.66 30.14
CA GLY A 267 -14.69 -6.88 29.16
C GLY A 267 -15.58 -6.34 28.03
N LEU A 268 -16.51 -7.16 27.54
CA LEU A 268 -17.49 -6.75 26.52
C LEU A 268 -18.44 -5.67 27.05
N ALA A 269 -18.83 -5.73 28.33
CA ALA A 269 -19.66 -4.73 29.01
C ALA A 269 -19.04 -3.33 29.00
N VAL A 270 -17.73 -3.24 29.24
CA VAL A 270 -16.99 -1.97 29.19
C VAL A 270 -17.01 -1.40 27.76
N LEU A 271 -16.82 -2.24 26.75
CA LEU A 271 -16.80 -1.80 25.35
C LEU A 271 -18.19 -1.43 24.83
N CYS A 272 -19.22 -2.16 25.23
CA CYS A 272 -20.61 -1.90 24.82
C CYS A 272 -21.27 -0.78 25.63
N LEU A 273 -20.64 -0.31 26.71
CA LEU A 273 -21.22 0.64 27.68
C LEU A 273 -22.58 0.17 28.23
N LYS A 274 -22.73 -1.15 28.44
CA LYS A 274 -23.94 -1.79 28.97
C LYS A 274 -23.61 -2.61 30.23
N PRO A 275 -24.59 -2.86 31.13
CA PRO A 275 -24.40 -3.73 32.28
C PRO A 275 -23.93 -5.14 31.91
N CYS A 276 -23.05 -5.72 32.71
CA CYS A 276 -22.36 -6.98 32.38
C CYS A 276 -23.30 -8.19 32.24
N CYS A 277 -24.32 -8.28 33.07
CA CYS A 277 -25.36 -9.31 32.97
C CYS A 277 -26.17 -9.23 31.66
N GLU A 278 -26.37 -8.02 31.10
CA GLU A 278 -27.14 -7.83 29.86
C GLU A 278 -26.33 -8.25 28.63
N VAL A 279 -25.04 -7.94 28.62
CA VAL A 279 -24.10 -8.38 27.57
C VAL A 279 -23.92 -9.90 27.56
N THR A 280 -23.95 -10.53 28.74
CA THR A 280 -23.85 -12.00 28.86
C THR A 280 -25.01 -12.71 28.15
N ALA A 281 -26.23 -12.16 28.26
CA ALA A 281 -27.41 -12.71 27.59
C ALA A 281 -27.29 -12.66 26.05
N GLN A 282 -26.61 -11.65 25.50
CA GLN A 282 -26.36 -11.51 24.06
C GLN A 282 -25.26 -12.46 23.54
N CYS A 283 -24.30 -12.86 24.39
CA CYS A 283 -23.20 -13.77 24.02
C CYS A 283 -23.65 -15.22 23.78
N ILE A 284 -24.85 -15.60 24.20
CA ILE A 284 -25.37 -16.98 24.10
C ILE A 284 -25.84 -17.31 22.67
N ASN A 285 -25.81 -16.36 21.72
CA ASN A 285 -26.26 -16.63 20.35
C ASN A 285 -25.54 -15.84 19.22
N PRO A 286 -24.37 -16.30 18.72
CA PRO A 286 -23.92 -15.88 17.39
C PRO A 286 -23.31 -16.99 16.49
N TYR A 287 -23.77 -17.03 15.23
CA TYR A 287 -23.31 -17.88 14.11
C TYR A 287 -21.99 -17.36 13.44
N SER A 288 -21.42 -18.21 12.58
CA SER A 288 -20.02 -18.36 12.08
C SER A 288 -19.63 -17.74 10.72
N HIS A 289 -18.32 -17.42 10.52
CA HIS A 289 -17.41 -17.67 9.33
C HIS A 289 -16.16 -16.71 9.31
N ASP A 290 -14.95 -16.97 8.70
CA ASP A 290 -14.32 -18.16 8.04
C ASP A 290 -12.77 -18.11 7.79
N PRO A 291 -12.04 -19.18 8.18
CA PRO A 291 -10.95 -19.87 7.43
C PRO A 291 -11.41 -21.26 6.92
N CYS A 292 -10.65 -21.95 6.02
CA CYS A 292 -11.15 -23.20 5.40
C CYS A 292 -11.57 -24.25 6.46
N ARG A 293 -12.83 -24.66 6.42
CA ARG A 293 -13.42 -25.64 7.32
C ARG A 293 -14.24 -26.62 6.51
N HIS A 294 -13.65 -27.77 6.22
CA HIS A 294 -14.31 -28.87 5.53
C HIS A 294 -13.74 -30.19 6.02
N SER A 295 -14.51 -31.26 5.85
CA SER A 295 -14.07 -32.63 6.09
C SER A 295 -13.13 -33.06 4.97
N GLY A 296 -12.16 -33.95 5.25
CA GLY A 296 -11.25 -34.48 4.23
C GLY A 296 -10.00 -33.62 3.94
N PRO A 297 -9.10 -34.09 3.05
CA PRO A 297 -7.89 -33.37 2.68
C PRO A 297 -8.21 -32.09 1.89
N CYS A 298 -7.31 -31.11 1.89
CA CYS A 298 -7.48 -29.92 1.03
C CYS A 298 -7.15 -30.27 -0.42
N GLY A 299 -8.16 -30.74 -1.17
CA GLY A 299 -8.11 -31.03 -2.60
C GLY A 299 -9.23 -30.35 -3.40
N THR A 300 -9.23 -30.56 -4.72
CA THR A 300 -10.28 -30.06 -5.64
C THR A 300 -11.62 -30.76 -5.45
N ALA A 301 -11.63 -31.98 -4.90
CA ALA A 301 -12.84 -32.76 -4.63
C ALA A 301 -13.65 -32.24 -3.42
N ASP A 302 -13.00 -31.58 -2.47
CA ASP A 302 -13.58 -31.20 -1.16
C ASP A 302 -13.95 -29.70 -1.08
N ASN A 303 -14.05 -29.03 -2.23
CA ASN A 303 -14.46 -27.63 -2.38
C ASN A 303 -13.73 -26.65 -1.45
N CYS A 304 -12.43 -26.89 -1.21
CA CYS A 304 -11.63 -26.10 -0.28
C CYS A 304 -11.48 -24.65 -0.76
N PRO A 305 -11.88 -23.63 0.03
CA PRO A 305 -11.73 -22.22 -0.33
C PRO A 305 -10.28 -21.83 -0.68
N CYS A 306 -9.29 -22.45 -0.02
CA CYS A 306 -7.87 -22.20 -0.30
C CYS A 306 -7.42 -22.78 -1.66
N VAL A 307 -8.06 -23.86 -2.13
CA VAL A 307 -7.76 -24.47 -3.44
C VAL A 307 -8.36 -23.63 -4.57
N GLN A 308 -9.59 -23.16 -4.40
CA GLN A 308 -10.28 -22.32 -5.37
C GLN A 308 -9.56 -20.99 -5.60
N SER A 309 -9.05 -20.38 -4.53
CA SER A 309 -8.25 -19.14 -4.55
C SER A 309 -6.78 -19.35 -4.96
N ARG A 310 -6.40 -20.54 -5.45
CA ARG A 310 -5.01 -20.93 -5.80
C ARG A 310 -3.98 -20.66 -4.70
N SER A 311 -4.41 -20.58 -3.45
CA SER A 311 -3.59 -20.18 -2.29
C SER A 311 -3.15 -21.38 -1.45
N ARG A 312 -2.05 -21.23 -0.68
CA ARG A 312 -1.58 -22.26 0.27
C ARG A 312 -2.42 -22.22 1.56
N CYS A 313 -2.55 -23.35 2.26
CA CYS A 313 -3.25 -23.38 3.55
C CYS A 313 -2.39 -22.72 4.63
N GLN A 314 -2.97 -21.75 5.34
CA GLN A 314 -2.29 -20.96 6.37
C GLN A 314 -2.55 -21.51 7.78
N ARG A 315 -1.97 -20.89 8.80
CA ARG A 315 -2.09 -21.30 10.21
C ARG A 315 -3.54 -21.56 10.64
N ASN A 316 -4.46 -20.70 10.18
CA ASN A 316 -5.86 -20.67 10.63
C ASN A 316 -6.80 -21.60 9.87
N CYS A 317 -6.32 -22.28 8.82
CA CYS A 317 -7.08 -23.30 8.11
C CYS A 317 -7.37 -24.50 9.02
N HIS A 318 -8.62 -24.95 9.14
CA HIS A 318 -8.97 -26.11 9.96
C HIS A 318 -8.63 -27.47 9.31
N CYS A 319 -7.90 -27.45 8.21
CA CYS A 319 -7.29 -28.64 7.64
C CYS A 319 -6.29 -29.30 8.61
N PRO A 320 -6.08 -30.62 8.54
CA PRO A 320 -5.17 -31.33 9.43
C PRO A 320 -3.75 -30.73 9.48
N PRO A 321 -3.01 -30.82 10.61
CA PRO A 321 -1.63 -30.31 10.72
C PRO A 321 -0.66 -30.90 9.69
N LYS A 322 -0.95 -32.11 9.20
CA LYS A 322 -0.19 -32.79 8.14
C LYS A 322 -0.59 -32.37 6.72
N CYS A 323 -1.48 -31.37 6.56
CA CYS A 323 -1.92 -30.88 5.26
C CYS A 323 -0.72 -30.56 4.36
N THR A 324 -0.71 -31.14 3.17
CA THR A 324 0.35 -30.98 2.16
C THR A 324 0.43 -29.56 1.61
N ARG A 325 -0.64 -28.78 1.75
CA ARG A 325 -0.70 -27.38 1.32
C ARG A 325 -0.17 -26.37 2.36
N ARG A 326 0.20 -26.79 3.58
CA ARG A 326 0.82 -25.92 4.61
C ARG A 326 2.33 -25.78 4.37
N TRP A 327 2.87 -24.56 4.49
CA TRP A 327 4.32 -24.31 4.47
C TRP A 327 4.96 -24.70 5.82
N ARG A 328 6.16 -25.30 5.80
CA ARG A 328 6.77 -25.92 7.00
C ARG A 328 8.02 -25.18 7.53
N GLY A 329 8.52 -24.17 6.80
CA GLY A 329 9.79 -23.51 7.11
C GLY A 329 11.02 -24.43 6.95
N CYS A 330 12.21 -23.92 7.28
CA CYS A 330 13.44 -24.72 7.30
C CYS A 330 13.80 -25.24 8.70
N ARG A 331 14.66 -26.26 8.73
CA ARG A 331 15.23 -26.88 9.95
C ARG A 331 16.77 -26.85 9.95
N CYS A 332 17.37 -25.84 9.31
CA CYS A 332 18.82 -25.71 9.18
C CYS A 332 19.49 -25.64 10.57
N SER A 333 20.60 -26.37 10.76
CA SER A 333 21.31 -26.53 12.05
C SER A 333 22.42 -25.48 12.27
N LYS A 334 22.83 -25.31 13.54
CA LYS A 334 23.94 -24.48 14.03
C LYS A 334 25.33 -25.10 13.84
N GLU A 335 25.41 -26.39 13.52
CA GLU A 335 26.64 -27.19 13.75
C GLU A 335 27.70 -27.12 12.64
N ASN A 336 27.51 -26.33 11.58
CA ASN A 336 28.59 -26.13 10.61
C ASN A 336 28.47 -24.81 9.83
N THR A 337 29.54 -24.00 9.93
CA THR A 337 29.91 -22.80 9.16
C THR A 337 29.30 -21.44 9.57
N ASP A 338 30.13 -20.39 9.42
CA ASP A 338 29.86 -18.95 9.63
C ASP A 338 28.68 -18.37 8.81
N SER A 339 27.89 -19.20 8.11
CA SER A 339 26.76 -18.75 7.31
C SER A 339 25.63 -19.80 7.21
N CYS A 340 24.52 -19.59 7.90
CA CYS A 340 23.34 -20.46 7.81
C CYS A 340 22.36 -19.95 6.75
N CYS A 341 21.73 -20.87 6.02
CA CYS A 341 20.75 -20.58 4.96
C CYS A 341 21.31 -19.75 3.78
N THR A 342 22.53 -20.04 3.32
CA THR A 342 23.14 -19.35 2.15
C THR A 342 23.10 -20.15 0.85
N SER A 343 22.83 -21.46 0.92
CA SER A 343 22.86 -22.36 -0.24
C SER A 343 21.51 -23.05 -0.46
N LYS A 344 21.34 -23.65 -1.65
CA LYS A 344 20.16 -24.47 -2.00
C LYS A 344 19.94 -25.69 -1.09
N LYS A 345 20.86 -25.99 -0.16
CA LYS A 345 20.63 -26.97 0.92
C LYS A 345 19.53 -26.52 1.89
N CYS A 346 19.24 -25.22 1.97
CA CYS A 346 18.11 -24.69 2.70
C CYS A 346 16.86 -24.69 1.80
N PRO A 347 15.74 -25.32 2.23
CA PRO A 347 14.52 -25.38 1.42
C PRO A 347 13.89 -24.00 1.18
N CYS A 348 14.11 -23.04 2.07
CA CYS A 348 13.68 -21.64 1.87
C CYS A 348 14.48 -20.99 0.74
N VAL A 349 15.82 -21.15 0.73
CA VAL A 349 16.69 -20.60 -0.31
C VAL A 349 16.40 -21.24 -1.67
N GLU A 350 16.22 -22.56 -1.70
CA GLU A 350 15.85 -23.31 -2.91
C GLU A 350 14.50 -22.85 -3.47
N SER A 351 13.54 -22.56 -2.60
CA SER A 351 12.21 -22.08 -2.99
C SER A 351 12.14 -20.58 -3.25
N LEU A 352 13.26 -19.85 -3.17
CA LEU A 352 13.34 -18.39 -3.32
C LEU A 352 12.49 -17.59 -2.28
N ILE A 353 12.28 -18.14 -1.09
CA ILE A 353 11.53 -17.53 0.02
C ILE A 353 12.49 -17.18 1.15
N GLU A 354 12.39 -16.00 1.78
CA GLU A 354 13.13 -15.71 3.01
C GLU A 354 12.65 -16.59 4.19
N CYS A 355 13.51 -16.74 5.20
CA CYS A 355 13.20 -17.54 6.38
C CYS A 355 12.15 -16.83 7.25
N ASP A 356 10.99 -17.48 7.37
CA ASP A 356 9.87 -17.01 8.18
C ASP A 356 10.19 -16.99 9.70
N PRO A 357 9.86 -15.89 10.42
CA PRO A 357 10.11 -15.75 11.85
C PRO A 357 9.50 -16.80 12.76
N GLU A 358 8.34 -17.30 12.38
CA GLU A 358 7.53 -18.19 13.19
C GLU A 358 7.68 -19.66 12.78
N LEU A 359 8.22 -19.94 11.58
CA LEU A 359 8.35 -21.29 11.04
C LEU A 359 9.79 -21.80 10.97
N CYS A 360 10.79 -20.91 10.87
CA CYS A 360 12.19 -21.27 10.69
C CYS A 360 12.94 -21.22 12.02
N LEU A 361 13.47 -22.37 12.45
CA LEU A 361 14.09 -22.53 13.78
C LEU A 361 15.27 -21.58 14.06
N THR A 362 15.97 -21.11 13.03
CA THR A 362 17.16 -20.26 13.16
C THR A 362 16.87 -18.78 12.90
N TYR A 363 15.62 -18.37 12.76
CA TYR A 363 15.27 -17.00 12.38
C TYR A 363 15.76 -15.94 13.39
N GLU A 364 15.45 -16.13 14.68
CA GLU A 364 15.82 -15.17 15.74
C GLU A 364 17.34 -15.06 15.92
N ASN A 365 18.09 -16.01 15.36
CA ASN A 365 19.54 -15.98 15.42
C ASN A 365 20.09 -14.99 14.39
N THR A 366 21.01 -14.11 14.80
CA THR A 366 21.70 -13.12 13.95
C THR A 366 22.50 -13.76 12.80
N MET A 367 22.67 -15.08 12.84
CA MET A 367 23.41 -15.88 11.85
C MET A 367 22.58 -16.34 10.63
N CYS A 368 21.27 -16.10 10.59
CA CYS A 368 20.44 -16.45 9.42
C CYS A 368 20.60 -15.43 8.28
N LYS A 369 21.35 -15.78 7.23
CA LYS A 369 21.60 -14.91 6.08
C LYS A 369 20.45 -14.90 5.05
N ASN A 370 19.45 -15.76 5.18
CA ASN A 370 18.21 -15.73 4.37
C ASN A 370 17.07 -14.97 5.09
N SER A 371 17.38 -13.86 5.74
CA SER A 371 16.41 -12.97 6.38
C SER A 371 16.84 -11.51 6.31
N GLN A 372 17.78 -11.19 5.41
CA GLN A 372 18.45 -9.90 5.38
C GLN A 372 17.52 -8.79 4.89
N ILE A 373 16.62 -9.08 3.94
CA ILE A 373 15.66 -8.10 3.42
C ILE A 373 14.65 -7.76 4.52
N GLN A 374 14.03 -8.77 5.14
CA GLN A 374 13.07 -8.53 6.23
C GLN A 374 13.68 -7.92 7.50
N LYS A 375 15.00 -8.08 7.73
CA LYS A 375 15.73 -7.48 8.86
C LYS A 375 16.40 -6.15 8.54
N CYS A 376 16.25 -5.63 7.32
CA CYS A 376 16.93 -4.40 6.85
C CYS A 376 18.46 -4.46 6.92
N ALA A 377 19.07 -5.65 6.85
CA ALA A 377 20.51 -5.84 7.08
C ALA A 377 21.37 -5.54 5.83
N HIS A 378 21.11 -4.40 5.19
CA HIS A 378 21.79 -3.96 3.97
C HIS A 378 23.02 -3.09 4.29
N LYS A 379 23.96 -3.02 3.36
CA LYS A 379 25.16 -2.16 3.44
C LYS A 379 24.85 -0.73 3.01
N GLY A 380 25.62 0.23 3.54
CA GLY A 380 25.54 1.62 3.12
C GLY A 380 26.07 1.86 1.69
N LEU A 381 25.36 2.71 0.95
CA LEU A 381 25.74 3.15 -0.41
C LEU A 381 25.87 4.68 -0.48
N GLU A 382 26.87 5.14 -1.22
CA GLU A 382 27.06 6.54 -1.60
C GLU A 382 27.06 6.68 -3.13
N VAL A 383 26.60 7.83 -3.62
CA VAL A 383 26.49 8.11 -5.06
C VAL A 383 27.59 9.09 -5.46
N LYS A 384 28.41 8.70 -6.44
CA LYS A 384 29.57 9.47 -6.92
C LYS A 384 29.74 9.33 -8.42
N SER A 385 30.61 10.15 -9.01
CA SER A 385 31.00 9.98 -10.42
C SER A 385 31.64 8.61 -10.67
N SER A 386 31.29 8.01 -11.80
CA SER A 386 31.75 6.71 -12.28
C SER A 386 32.19 6.80 -13.74
N ARG A 387 32.82 5.75 -14.26
CA ARG A 387 33.19 5.59 -15.68
C ARG A 387 32.01 5.80 -16.63
N TRP A 388 30.80 5.42 -16.23
CA TRP A 388 29.59 5.48 -17.06
C TRP A 388 28.62 6.60 -16.65
N GLY A 389 29.12 7.63 -15.94
CA GLY A 389 28.33 8.75 -15.46
C GLY A 389 28.30 8.78 -13.94
N ILE A 390 27.19 8.34 -13.35
CA ILE A 390 26.99 8.31 -11.89
C ILE A 390 26.93 6.83 -11.47
N GLY A 391 27.61 6.49 -10.37
CA GLY A 391 27.70 5.13 -9.83
C GLY A 391 27.35 5.06 -8.34
N ALA A 392 26.99 3.86 -7.89
CA ALA A 392 26.80 3.53 -6.48
C ALA A 392 28.05 2.84 -5.90
N PHE A 393 28.53 3.32 -4.76
CA PHE A 393 29.75 2.85 -4.10
C PHE A 393 29.46 2.43 -2.66
N LEU A 394 30.15 1.39 -2.18
CA LEU A 394 30.03 0.95 -0.80
C LEU A 394 30.63 1.95 0.17
N THR A 395 29.95 2.23 1.29
CA THR A 395 30.53 3.02 2.39
C THR A 395 31.26 2.15 3.42
N GLU A 396 31.08 0.83 3.36
CA GLU A 396 31.62 -0.15 4.30
C GLU A 396 31.91 -1.49 3.57
N PRO A 397 32.80 -2.36 4.08
CA PRO A 397 33.09 -3.64 3.44
C PRO A 397 31.89 -4.60 3.47
N ALA A 398 31.80 -5.45 2.45
CA ALA A 398 30.75 -6.44 2.30
C ALA A 398 31.34 -7.83 2.04
N SER A 399 30.89 -8.84 2.79
CA SER A 399 31.27 -10.23 2.52
C SER A 399 30.39 -10.83 1.42
N ALA A 400 30.86 -11.89 0.77
CA ALA A 400 30.09 -12.63 -0.21
C ALA A 400 28.71 -13.05 0.36
N ASN A 401 27.64 -12.76 -0.38
CA ASN A 401 26.22 -12.92 -0.02
C ASN A 401 25.66 -11.95 1.04
N ASP A 402 26.41 -10.92 1.44
CA ASP A 402 25.82 -9.80 2.17
C ASP A 402 24.83 -9.05 1.27
N LEU A 403 23.71 -8.63 1.85
CA LEU A 403 22.74 -7.76 1.20
C LEU A 403 23.36 -6.37 1.03
N ILE A 404 23.46 -5.90 -0.21
CA ILE A 404 23.91 -4.57 -0.57
C ILE A 404 22.73 -3.61 -0.63
N SER A 405 21.59 -4.10 -1.13
CA SER A 405 20.37 -3.33 -1.30
C SER A 405 19.13 -4.24 -1.20
N GLY A 406 18.13 -3.89 -0.38
CA GLY A 406 16.86 -4.61 -0.24
C GLY A 406 15.87 -3.90 0.70
N ALA A 407 14.65 -3.59 0.23
CA ALA A 407 13.64 -2.86 1.02
C ALA A 407 12.93 -3.73 2.08
N PRO A 408 12.81 -3.31 3.35
CA PRO A 408 12.05 -4.00 4.41
C PRO A 408 10.56 -3.62 4.45
N ALA A 409 9.73 -4.47 5.06
CA ALA A 409 8.27 -4.30 5.12
C ALA A 409 7.79 -3.27 6.18
N LEU A 410 8.64 -2.90 7.14
CA LEU A 410 8.19 -2.23 8.36
C LEU A 410 9.18 -1.23 9.00
N ALA A 411 10.24 -0.81 8.31
CA ALA A 411 11.20 0.13 8.89
C ALA A 411 11.06 1.55 8.30
N PHE A 412 10.51 2.46 9.10
CA PHE A 412 10.74 3.89 8.98
C PHE A 412 12.20 4.21 9.33
N ARG A 413 13.14 3.92 8.43
CA ARG A 413 14.44 4.60 8.31
C ARG A 413 15.20 3.99 7.13
N TYR A 414 15.48 4.86 6.16
CA TYR A 414 16.40 4.74 5.03
C TYR A 414 16.69 3.31 4.56
N SER A 415 16.08 2.88 3.46
CA SER A 415 16.45 1.64 2.79
C SER A 415 16.51 1.84 1.29
N THR A 416 17.53 1.19 0.71
CA THR A 416 17.91 1.16 -0.69
C THR A 416 17.38 -0.11 -1.36
N SER A 417 16.39 0.00 -2.23
CA SER A 417 16.20 -0.59 -3.56
C SER A 417 14.71 -0.54 -3.86
N VAL A 418 14.33 0.47 -4.63
CA VAL A 418 12.93 0.80 -4.78
C VAL A 418 12.59 1.26 -6.19
N SER A 419 11.49 0.72 -6.72
CA SER A 419 10.94 1.04 -8.02
C SER A 419 9.43 0.89 -8.02
N LEU A 420 8.78 1.64 -8.91
CA LEU A 420 7.34 1.60 -9.13
C LEU A 420 6.92 0.25 -9.73
N TYR A 421 5.89 -0.41 -9.19
CA TYR A 421 5.25 -1.50 -9.91
C TYR A 421 4.42 -0.92 -11.06
N THR A 422 4.63 -1.40 -12.29
CA THR A 422 3.77 -1.13 -13.45
C THR A 422 3.40 -2.45 -14.14
N ASN A 423 2.20 -2.57 -14.74
CA ASN A 423 1.80 -3.79 -15.42
C ASN A 423 2.62 -4.04 -16.71
N LEU A 424 2.97 -5.30 -16.98
CA LEU A 424 3.84 -5.72 -18.10
C LEU A 424 3.29 -5.35 -19.49
N LEU A 425 1.97 -5.16 -19.63
CA LEU A 425 1.33 -4.81 -20.89
C LEU A 425 1.51 -3.34 -21.30
N LEU A 426 1.97 -2.47 -20.39
CA LEU A 426 1.92 -1.02 -20.56
C LEU A 426 3.28 -0.40 -20.26
N THR A 427 4.14 -0.33 -21.28
CA THR A 427 5.40 0.44 -21.26
C THR A 427 5.81 0.97 -22.63
N VAL A 428 4.91 1.06 -23.62
CA VAL A 428 5.30 1.59 -24.95
C VAL A 428 5.73 3.05 -24.83
N ALA A 429 4.88 3.90 -24.22
CA ALA A 429 5.18 5.30 -23.98
C ALA A 429 6.43 5.52 -23.10
N GLY A 430 6.59 4.73 -22.03
CA GLY A 430 7.78 4.78 -21.17
C GLY A 430 9.06 4.32 -21.88
N ASN A 431 8.96 3.34 -22.78
CA ASN A 431 10.09 2.84 -23.56
C ASN A 431 10.56 3.84 -24.62
N GLU A 432 9.65 4.60 -25.25
CA GLU A 432 10.02 5.66 -26.19
C GLU A 432 10.80 6.79 -25.50
N VAL A 433 10.32 7.25 -24.34
CA VAL A 433 11.02 8.22 -23.50
C VAL A 433 12.38 7.68 -23.07
N ALA A 434 12.44 6.39 -22.68
CA ALA A 434 13.68 5.73 -22.29
C ALA A 434 14.68 5.58 -23.45
N ALA A 435 14.19 5.26 -24.65
CA ALA A 435 14.99 5.17 -25.86
C ALA A 435 15.54 6.55 -26.26
N HIS A 436 14.70 7.60 -26.23
CA HIS A 436 15.09 8.97 -26.53
C HIS A 436 16.22 9.47 -25.63
N ARG A 437 16.10 9.26 -24.32
CA ARG A 437 17.16 9.65 -23.36
C ARG A 437 18.39 8.74 -23.40
N GLY A 438 18.31 7.57 -24.06
CA GLY A 438 19.37 6.56 -24.10
C GLY A 438 19.61 5.86 -22.76
N ARG A 439 18.62 5.83 -21.86
CA ARG A 439 18.73 5.28 -20.49
C ARG A 439 17.43 4.61 -20.08
N SER A 440 17.49 3.45 -19.43
CA SER A 440 16.32 2.81 -18.82
C SER A 440 16.60 2.43 -17.37
N TYR A 441 15.57 2.58 -16.53
CA TYR A 441 15.59 2.16 -15.13
C TYR A 441 14.50 1.10 -14.87
N THR A 442 14.01 0.45 -15.94
CA THR A 442 12.88 -0.48 -15.87
C THR A 442 13.33 -1.93 -15.92
N PHE A 443 13.14 -2.67 -14.83
CA PHE A 443 13.48 -4.09 -14.70
C PHE A 443 12.21 -4.95 -14.60
N ALA A 444 12.16 -6.07 -15.32
CA ALA A 444 11.04 -7.00 -15.16
C ALA A 444 11.12 -7.69 -13.80
N LEU A 445 10.03 -7.68 -13.03
CA LEU A 445 9.98 -8.35 -11.74
C LEU A 445 9.33 -9.73 -11.84
N ASN A 446 8.21 -9.82 -12.57
CA ASN A 446 7.51 -11.05 -12.89
C ASN A 446 6.67 -10.86 -14.17
N ASN A 447 5.88 -11.86 -14.55
CA ASN A 447 5.06 -11.84 -15.77
C ASN A 447 3.95 -10.78 -15.75
N MET A 448 3.65 -10.20 -14.59
CA MET A 448 2.59 -9.19 -14.43
C MET A 448 3.18 -7.81 -14.16
N LEU A 449 4.32 -7.71 -13.47
CA LEU A 449 4.84 -6.47 -12.93
C LEU A 449 6.27 -6.18 -13.39
N SER A 450 6.53 -4.91 -13.71
CA SER A 450 7.85 -4.32 -13.88
C SER A 450 8.14 -3.33 -12.75
N LEU A 451 9.42 -3.09 -12.50
CA LEU A 451 9.97 -2.13 -11.56
C LEU A 451 10.57 -0.97 -12.35
N ASP A 452 10.04 0.24 -12.22
CA ASP A 452 10.62 1.46 -12.81
C ASP A 452 11.15 2.44 -11.74
N ALA A 453 12.46 2.72 -11.79
CA ALA A 453 13.14 3.69 -10.93
C ALA A 453 13.37 5.06 -11.61
N SER A 454 12.75 5.35 -12.75
CA SER A 454 13.00 6.57 -13.53
C SER A 454 12.81 7.86 -12.72
N TYR A 455 11.67 7.98 -12.04
CA TYR A 455 11.26 9.20 -11.32
C TYR A 455 11.32 9.05 -9.80
N ILE A 456 11.35 7.83 -9.29
CA ILE A 456 11.30 7.55 -7.86
C ILE A 456 12.19 6.33 -7.55
N GLY A 457 13.05 6.43 -6.54
CA GLY A 457 13.99 5.38 -6.20
C GLY A 457 15.02 5.83 -5.16
N ASP A 458 16.07 5.05 -4.97
CA ASP A 458 17.16 5.33 -4.02
C ASP A 458 18.53 5.13 -4.68
N SER A 459 19.61 5.21 -3.89
CA SER A 459 21.00 5.11 -4.36
C SER A 459 21.30 3.87 -5.21
N SER A 460 20.59 2.76 -5.04
CA SER A 460 20.79 1.54 -5.83
C SER A 460 20.40 1.69 -7.31
N ARG A 461 19.60 2.70 -7.67
CA ARG A 461 19.29 3.02 -9.07
C ARG A 461 20.53 3.43 -9.88
N PHE A 462 21.61 3.81 -9.20
CA PHE A 462 22.89 4.20 -9.78
C PHE A 462 23.89 3.04 -9.88
N ILE A 463 23.47 1.80 -9.59
CA ILE A 463 24.31 0.62 -9.82
C ILE A 463 24.44 0.41 -11.31
N ASN A 464 25.66 0.51 -11.85
CA ASN A 464 25.89 0.43 -13.29
C ASN A 464 25.86 -1.01 -13.82
N HIS A 465 25.57 -1.12 -15.11
CA HIS A 465 25.71 -2.38 -15.84
C HIS A 465 27.19 -2.77 -15.98
N SER A 466 27.50 -4.04 -15.75
CA SER A 466 28.72 -4.67 -16.23
C SER A 466 28.43 -6.07 -16.77
N GLY A 467 28.84 -6.31 -18.02
CA GLY A 467 28.74 -7.60 -18.67
C GLY A 467 29.90 -8.53 -18.30
N SER A 468 29.68 -9.84 -18.41
CA SER A 468 30.70 -10.86 -18.15
C SER A 468 31.95 -10.79 -19.05
N VAL A 469 31.91 -9.99 -20.13
CA VAL A 469 33.00 -9.80 -21.11
C VAL A 469 34.00 -8.72 -20.66
N ASP A 470 33.62 -7.81 -19.74
CA ASP A 470 34.51 -6.75 -19.26
C ASP A 470 35.43 -7.30 -18.15
N GLN A 471 36.54 -7.96 -18.54
CA GLN A 471 37.39 -8.76 -17.64
C GLN A 471 38.01 -7.98 -16.48
N THR A 472 38.15 -6.66 -16.61
CA THR A 472 38.73 -5.80 -15.57
C THR A 472 37.70 -5.37 -14.51
N ASN A 473 36.41 -5.26 -14.89
CA ASN A 473 35.33 -4.74 -14.06
C ASN A 473 34.05 -5.59 -14.13
N GLY A 474 34.17 -6.92 -14.21
CA GLY A 474 33.01 -7.82 -14.28
C GLY A 474 32.04 -7.65 -13.09
N PRO A 475 30.77 -8.08 -13.24
CA PRO A 475 29.73 -7.86 -12.25
C PRO A 475 30.14 -8.44 -10.90
N ASN A 476 30.08 -7.59 -9.86
CA ASN A 476 30.50 -7.93 -8.51
C ASN A 476 29.31 -8.11 -7.54
N CYS A 477 28.10 -7.85 -8.03
CA CYS A 477 26.84 -8.13 -7.35
C CYS A 477 25.91 -9.02 -8.19
N ARG A 478 24.90 -9.58 -7.53
CA ARG A 478 23.82 -10.37 -8.15
C ARG A 478 22.47 -9.92 -7.60
N ALA A 479 21.50 -9.75 -8.49
CA ALA A 479 20.11 -9.50 -8.11
C ALA A 479 19.34 -10.82 -8.01
N TYR A 480 18.55 -10.98 -6.95
CA TYR A 480 17.60 -12.08 -6.80
C TYR A 480 16.22 -11.55 -6.48
N VAL A 481 15.21 -12.02 -7.21
CA VAL A 481 13.81 -11.89 -6.78
C VAL A 481 13.56 -12.88 -5.65
N ARG A 482 13.14 -12.39 -4.49
CA ARG A 482 12.82 -13.15 -3.28
C ARG A 482 11.38 -12.91 -2.89
N LEU A 483 10.69 -13.96 -2.47
CA LEU A 483 9.41 -13.82 -1.79
C LEU A 483 9.67 -13.53 -0.29
N VAL A 484 9.33 -12.33 0.15
CA VAL A 484 9.52 -11.83 1.52
C VAL A 484 8.15 -11.50 2.09
N ASN A 485 7.72 -12.23 3.13
CA ASN A 485 6.41 -12.02 3.78
C ASN A 485 5.21 -11.99 2.81
N GLY A 486 5.27 -12.76 1.71
CA GLY A 486 4.21 -12.83 0.71
C GLY A 486 4.38 -11.90 -0.50
N GLU A 487 5.46 -11.11 -0.57
CA GLU A 487 5.72 -10.16 -1.65
C GLU A 487 7.01 -10.47 -2.41
N HIS A 488 7.01 -10.29 -3.73
CA HIS A 488 8.24 -10.38 -4.54
C HIS A 488 9.07 -9.10 -4.35
N ARG A 489 10.33 -9.26 -3.97
CA ARG A 489 11.29 -8.16 -3.76
C ARG A 489 12.60 -8.48 -4.45
N ILE A 490 13.28 -7.47 -4.99
CA ILE A 490 14.64 -7.63 -5.51
C ILE A 490 15.62 -7.35 -4.38
N GLY A 491 16.46 -8.32 -4.06
CA GLY A 491 17.64 -8.11 -3.24
C GLY A 491 18.89 -8.12 -4.10
N ILE A 492 19.77 -7.15 -3.90
CA ILE A 492 21.10 -7.08 -4.53
C ILE A 492 22.11 -7.56 -3.51
N TYR A 493 22.90 -8.58 -3.87
CA TYR A 493 23.84 -9.24 -2.98
C TYR A 493 25.25 -9.22 -3.55
N ALA A 494 26.25 -9.10 -2.67
CA ALA A 494 27.65 -9.24 -3.05
C ALA A 494 27.94 -10.64 -3.61
N ALA A 495 28.55 -10.71 -4.79
CA ALA A 495 28.94 -11.98 -5.42
C ALA A 495 30.25 -12.54 -4.85
N ARG A 496 31.06 -11.67 -4.23
CA ARG A 496 32.37 -11.91 -3.61
C ARG A 496 32.60 -10.89 -2.51
N ASP A 497 33.68 -11.02 -1.75
CA ASP A 497 34.07 -9.99 -0.78
C ASP A 497 34.44 -8.68 -1.48
N LEU A 498 34.01 -7.56 -0.90
CA LEU A 498 34.17 -6.21 -1.44
C LEU A 498 34.68 -5.27 -0.35
N GLU A 499 35.62 -4.41 -0.72
CA GLU A 499 36.16 -3.38 0.16
C GLU A 499 35.26 -2.14 0.19
N ALA A 500 35.34 -1.36 1.27
CA ALA A 500 34.74 -0.03 1.31
C ALA A 500 35.27 0.84 0.16
N GLY A 501 34.38 1.63 -0.45
CA GLY A 501 34.68 2.45 -1.64
C GLY A 501 34.62 1.69 -2.96
N SER A 502 34.32 0.39 -2.98
CA SER A 502 34.13 -0.36 -4.23
C SER A 502 32.87 0.10 -4.96
N GLU A 503 32.97 0.34 -6.28
CA GLU A 503 31.79 0.54 -7.13
C GLU A 503 31.00 -0.77 -7.23
N ILE A 504 29.68 -0.68 -7.10
CA ILE A 504 28.78 -1.81 -7.26
C ILE A 504 28.33 -1.91 -8.71
N LEU A 505 28.44 -3.11 -9.29
CA LEU A 505 28.16 -3.40 -10.69
C LEU A 505 27.29 -4.65 -10.83
N LEU A 506 26.29 -4.57 -11.71
CA LEU A 506 25.33 -5.64 -11.99
C LEU A 506 25.31 -6.05 -13.46
N ASP A 507 25.12 -7.34 -13.71
CA ASP A 507 24.67 -7.77 -15.03
C ASP A 507 23.16 -7.52 -15.13
N TYR A 508 22.74 -6.63 -16.05
CA TYR A 508 21.34 -6.30 -16.26
C TYR A 508 20.60 -7.42 -17.01
N GLY A 509 21.35 -8.33 -17.64
CA GLY A 509 20.82 -9.48 -18.37
C GLY A 509 20.25 -9.12 -19.74
N HIS A 510 20.11 -10.14 -20.58
CA HIS A 510 19.66 -10.00 -21.97
C HIS A 510 18.26 -9.36 -22.08
N ALA A 511 17.34 -9.74 -21.19
CA ALA A 511 15.96 -9.24 -21.21
C ALA A 511 15.85 -7.72 -21.00
N PHE A 512 16.86 -7.08 -20.39
CA PHE A 512 16.90 -5.63 -20.26
C PHE A 512 17.23 -4.95 -21.58
N PHE A 513 18.15 -5.53 -22.37
CA PHE A 513 18.64 -4.97 -23.63
C PHE A 513 17.80 -5.36 -24.85
N SER A 514 16.90 -6.34 -24.71
CA SER A 514 16.04 -6.83 -25.79
C SER A 514 14.64 -6.20 -25.79
N LYS A 515 14.47 -5.02 -25.18
CA LYS A 515 13.19 -4.31 -25.06
C LYS A 515 12.93 -3.40 -26.25
#